data_AF-A0AAW1M232-F1
#
_entry.id   AF-A0AAW1M232-F1
#
_cell.length_a   1.000
_cell.length_b   1.000
_cell.length_c   1.000
_cell.angle_alpha   90.00
_cell.angle_beta   90.00
_cell.angle_gamma   90.00
#
_symmetry.space_group_name_H-M   'P 1'
#
loop_
_entity.id
_entity.type
_entity.pdbx_description
1 polymer ?
#
loop_
_entity_poly.entity_id
_entity_poly.type
_entity_poly.pdbx_seq_one_letter_code
_entity_poly.pdbx_strand_id
1 'polypeptide(L)'
;MKKKVLRLAKSFTQMKEVNRLLPLSISKDLVEHPLQLSKVKTSSCYQSPLTYRDDQTAAYVASRMPVVFATCFRVLREIRRRKPDFSPAKVLDFGSNTGSAFWALREVWPKSLQQVNLIEHSQAMQRAGIGLTQGAIEKGKWGLHSSSC
;
A
#
# COMPACT_ATOMS: atom_id res chain seq x y z
N MET A 1 -18.67 20.34 -8.31
CA MET A 1 -17.32 19.83 -8.67
C MET A 1 -16.18 20.50 -7.88
N LYS A 2 -16.06 21.83 -7.87
CA LYS A 2 -14.96 22.58 -7.22
C LYS A 2 -14.68 22.21 -5.75
N LYS A 3 -15.72 22.03 -4.92
CA LYS A 3 -15.58 21.66 -3.48
C LYS A 3 -14.89 20.31 -3.25
N LYS A 4 -15.14 19.32 -4.13
CA LYS A 4 -14.51 17.99 -4.05
C LYS A 4 -13.01 18.07 -4.38
N VAL A 5 -12.66 18.82 -5.42
CA VAL A 5 -11.27 19.05 -5.85
C VAL A 5 -10.47 19.81 -4.77
N LEU A 6 -11.04 20.85 -4.19
CA LEU A 6 -10.42 21.60 -3.09
C LEU A 6 -10.19 20.74 -1.84
N ARG A 7 -11.15 19.88 -1.50
CA ARG A 7 -11.02 18.94 -0.38
C ARG A 7 -9.90 17.93 -0.63
N LEU A 8 -9.81 17.42 -1.86
CA LEU A 8 -8.78 16.49 -2.30
C LEU A 8 -7.36 17.07 -2.21
N ALA A 9 -7.18 18.29 -2.72
CA ALA A 9 -5.90 18.99 -2.66
C ALA A 9 -5.43 19.22 -1.21
N LYS A 10 -6.35 19.56 -0.31
CA LYS A 10 -6.05 19.73 1.12
C LYS A 10 -5.60 18.42 1.77
N SER A 11 -6.34 17.33 1.55
CA SER A 11 -5.97 16.00 2.07
C SER A 11 -4.63 15.51 1.53
N PHE A 12 -4.34 15.73 0.25
CA PHE A 12 -3.06 15.37 -0.35
C PHE A 12 -1.88 16.14 0.28
N THR A 13 -2.07 17.43 0.52
CA THR A 13 -1.06 18.28 1.17
C THR A 13 -0.77 17.82 2.59
N GLN A 14 -1.82 17.47 3.36
CA GLN A 14 -1.68 16.96 4.71
C GLN A 14 -0.93 15.62 4.75
N MET A 15 -1.27 14.67 3.86
CA MET A 15 -0.55 13.39 3.77
C MET A 15 0.92 13.55 3.39
N LYS A 16 1.23 14.50 2.49
CA LYS A 16 2.61 14.79 2.09
C LYS A 16 3.43 15.35 3.25
N GLU A 17 2.84 16.22 4.05
CA GLU A 17 3.50 16.81 5.21
C GLU A 17 3.78 15.77 6.30
N VAL A 18 2.80 14.94 6.65
CA VAL A 18 2.99 13.86 7.63
C VAL A 18 4.08 12.87 7.19
N ASN A 19 4.09 12.46 5.91
CA ASN A 19 5.11 11.57 5.37
C ASN A 19 6.51 12.21 5.32
N ARG A 20 6.61 13.54 5.17
CA ARG A 20 7.88 14.25 5.19
C ARG A 20 8.49 14.28 6.59
N LEU A 21 7.67 14.33 7.63
CA LEU A 21 8.10 14.45 9.02
C LEU A 21 8.42 13.10 9.69
N LEU A 22 7.80 12.01 9.23
CA LEU A 22 8.01 10.66 9.76
C LEU A 22 9.49 10.22 9.85
N PRO A 23 10.34 10.40 8.81
CA PRO A 23 11.75 10.03 8.89
C PRO A 23 12.54 10.89 9.88
N LEU A 24 12.16 12.17 10.01
CA LEU A 24 12.86 13.14 10.87
C LEU A 24 12.55 12.90 12.35
N SER A 25 11.30 12.54 12.68
CA SER A 25 10.92 12.21 14.06
C SER A 25 11.54 10.89 14.51
N ILE A 26 11.53 9.87 13.65
CA ILE A 26 12.12 8.55 13.96
C ILE A 26 13.63 8.64 14.15
N SER A 27 14.33 9.41 13.30
CA SER A 27 15.80 9.50 13.38
C SER A 27 16.29 10.27 14.61
N LYS A 28 15.52 11.24 15.10
CA LYS A 28 15.93 12.03 16.28
C LYS A 28 15.76 11.22 17.57
N ASP A 29 14.66 10.47 17.69
CA ASP A 29 14.38 9.67 18.88
C ASP A 29 15.30 8.43 18.99
N LEU A 30 15.70 7.83 17.87
CA LEU A 30 16.63 6.70 17.84
C LEU A 30 18.06 7.06 18.24
N VAL A 31 18.50 8.29 17.98
CA VAL A 31 19.86 8.77 18.30
C VAL A 31 19.98 9.09 19.79
N GLU A 32 18.96 9.71 20.38
CA GLU A 32 19.01 10.15 21.78
C GLU A 32 18.79 8.99 22.76
N HIS A 33 17.98 7.98 22.42
CA HIS A 33 17.61 6.89 23.34
C HIS A 33 17.62 5.49 22.70
N PRO A 34 18.81 4.93 22.37
CA PRO A 34 18.95 3.69 21.59
C PRO A 34 18.32 2.42 22.21
N LEU A 35 17.97 2.42 23.50
CA LEU A 35 17.41 1.27 24.22
C LEU A 35 15.97 1.46 24.71
N GLN A 36 15.33 2.60 24.45
CA GLN A 36 13.94 2.88 24.91
C GLN A 36 12.86 2.46 23.91
N LEU A 37 13.15 1.55 22.97
CA LEU A 37 12.17 1.07 21.99
C LEU A 37 10.91 0.45 22.65
N SER A 38 11.01 0.02 23.91
CA SER A 38 9.91 -0.54 24.70
C SER A 38 8.96 0.50 25.31
N LYS A 39 9.35 1.78 25.35
CA LYS A 39 8.58 2.88 25.97
C LYS A 39 8.44 4.11 25.07
N VAL A 40 8.85 4.02 23.81
CA VAL A 40 8.23 4.86 22.78
C VAL A 40 6.77 4.43 22.73
N LYS A 41 5.92 5.11 23.52
CA LYS A 41 4.54 5.33 23.07
C LYS A 41 4.77 5.99 21.73
N THR A 42 4.73 5.21 20.66
CA THR A 42 4.38 5.76 19.37
C THR A 42 3.11 6.51 19.72
N SER A 43 3.18 7.84 19.75
CA SER A 43 2.00 8.67 19.56
C SER A 43 1.61 8.34 18.14
N SER A 44 1.07 7.14 17.99
CA SER A 44 0.88 6.50 16.73
C SER A 44 -0.17 7.43 16.12
N CYS A 45 0.22 8.14 15.08
CA CYS A 45 -0.75 8.82 14.23
C CYS A 45 -1.74 7.79 13.65
N TYR A 46 -1.50 6.48 13.84
CA TYR A 46 -2.48 5.39 13.74
C TYR A 46 -3.46 5.34 14.93
N GLN A 47 -3.80 6.46 15.57
CA GLN A 47 -4.91 6.52 16.52
C GLN A 47 -6.28 6.35 15.84
N SER A 48 -6.32 6.44 14.51
CA SER A 48 -7.48 6.06 13.71
C SER A 48 -7.03 5.20 12.52
N PRO A 49 -7.81 4.18 12.13
CA PRO A 49 -7.56 3.48 10.88
C PRO A 49 -7.48 4.49 9.73
N LEU A 50 -6.44 4.39 8.90
CA LEU A 50 -6.29 5.23 7.71
C LEU A 50 -7.41 4.88 6.72
N THR A 51 -8.55 5.55 6.87
CA THR A 51 -9.74 5.31 6.06
C THR A 51 -9.75 6.27 4.89
N TYR A 52 -9.65 5.73 3.67
CA TYR A 52 -9.82 6.50 2.44
C TYR A 52 -11.29 6.57 2.04
N ARG A 53 -11.66 7.70 1.45
CA ARG A 53 -12.92 7.88 0.70
C ARG A 53 -12.64 7.71 -0.79
N ASP A 54 -13.66 7.49 -1.60
CA ASP A 54 -13.51 7.28 -3.04
C ASP A 54 -12.76 8.41 -3.76
N ASP A 55 -12.96 9.67 -3.36
CA ASP A 55 -12.22 10.82 -3.93
C ASP A 55 -10.73 10.75 -3.62
N GLN A 56 -10.38 10.36 -2.40
CA GLN A 56 -8.99 10.21 -1.94
C GLN A 56 -8.34 8.98 -2.58
N THR A 57 -9.08 7.89 -2.72
CA THR A 57 -8.64 6.68 -3.42
C THR A 57 -8.33 7.00 -4.88
N ALA A 58 -9.20 7.75 -5.58
CA ALA A 58 -8.95 8.15 -6.96
C ALA A 58 -7.67 9.00 -7.10
N ALA A 59 -7.42 9.94 -6.18
CA ALA A 59 -6.15 10.68 -6.17
C ALA A 59 -4.95 9.79 -5.86
N TYR A 60 -5.09 8.84 -4.93
CA TYR A 60 -4.03 7.87 -4.63
C TYR A 60 -3.69 7.05 -5.87
N VAL A 61 -4.70 6.52 -6.58
CA VAL A 61 -4.51 5.79 -7.84
C VAL A 61 -3.77 6.66 -8.86
N ALA A 62 -4.21 7.90 -9.06
CA ALA A 62 -3.60 8.78 -10.05
C ALA A 62 -2.16 9.21 -9.70
N SER A 63 -1.87 9.46 -8.42
CA SER A 63 -0.63 10.12 -7.99
C SER A 63 0.40 9.22 -7.30
N ARG A 64 -0.02 8.08 -6.73
CA ARG A 64 0.83 7.22 -5.89
C ARG A 64 0.98 5.82 -6.47
N MET A 65 -0.08 5.23 -7.01
CA MET A 65 -0.04 3.86 -7.54
C MET A 65 1.09 3.64 -8.56
N PRO A 66 1.37 4.54 -9.53
CA PRO A 66 2.48 4.35 -10.48
C PRO A 66 3.85 4.27 -9.80
N VAL A 67 4.07 5.12 -8.78
CA VAL A 67 5.34 5.17 -8.04
C VAL A 67 5.52 3.91 -7.19
N VAL A 68 4.45 3.46 -6.53
CA VAL A 68 4.47 2.23 -5.72
C VAL A 68 4.72 1.02 -6.63
N PHE A 69 4.03 0.92 -7.77
CA PHE A 69 4.26 -0.11 -8.77
C PHE A 69 5.73 -0.13 -9.23
N ALA A 70 6.29 1.01 -9.66
CA ALA A 70 7.66 1.08 -10.15
C ALA A 70 8.68 0.66 -9.08
N THR A 71 8.42 1.02 -7.82
CA THR A 71 9.26 0.66 -6.68
C THR A 71 9.22 -0.85 -6.43
N CYS A 72 8.02 -1.43 -6.30
CA CYS A 72 7.85 -2.87 -6.14
C CYS A 72 8.47 -3.63 -7.32
N PHE A 73 8.23 -3.20 -8.56
CA PHE A 73 8.79 -3.82 -9.75
C PHE A 73 10.31 -3.84 -9.72
N ARG A 74 10.96 -2.72 -9.37
CA ARG A 74 12.42 -2.64 -9.25
C ARG A 74 12.95 -3.65 -8.23
N VAL A 75 12.35 -3.69 -7.04
CA VAL A 75 12.78 -4.57 -5.95
C VAL A 75 12.57 -6.04 -6.33
N LEU A 76 11.37 -6.40 -6.78
CA LEU A 76 11.03 -7.78 -7.17
C LEU A 76 11.90 -8.27 -8.33
N ARG A 77 12.20 -7.41 -9.31
CA ARG A 77 13.10 -7.75 -10.41
C ARG A 77 14.52 -8.02 -9.92
N GLU A 78 15.00 -7.28 -8.93
CA GLU A 78 16.31 -7.52 -8.32
C GLU A 78 16.34 -8.84 -7.53
N ILE A 79 15.24 -9.19 -6.84
CA ILE A 79 15.09 -10.50 -6.19
C ILE A 79 15.19 -11.61 -7.24
N ARG A 80 14.42 -11.53 -8.33
CA ARG A 80 14.48 -12.51 -9.43
C ARG A 80 15.88 -12.62 -10.02
N ARG A 81 16.59 -11.50 -10.18
CA ARG A 81 17.97 -11.48 -10.71
C ARG A 81 18.96 -12.19 -9.78
N ARG A 82 18.85 -11.99 -8.46
CA ARG A 82 19.76 -12.59 -7.46
C ARG A 82 19.40 -14.03 -7.11
N LYS A 83 18.13 -14.42 -7.27
CA LYS A 83 17.58 -15.74 -7.01
C LYS A 83 16.73 -16.20 -8.20
N PRO A 84 17.37 -16.62 -9.31
CA PRO A 84 16.66 -16.98 -10.54
C PRO A 84 15.69 -18.16 -10.36
N ASP A 85 16.00 -19.08 -9.43
CA ASP A 85 15.16 -20.24 -9.14
C ASP A 85 13.95 -19.90 -8.24
N PHE A 86 13.88 -18.68 -7.69
CA PHE A 86 12.75 -18.26 -6.88
C PHE A 86 11.52 -18.00 -7.76
N SER A 87 10.46 -18.77 -7.49
CA SER A 87 9.23 -18.79 -8.27
C SER A 87 8.03 -18.81 -7.31
N PRO A 88 7.51 -17.64 -6.90
CA PRO A 88 6.45 -17.58 -5.90
C PRO A 88 5.14 -18.12 -6.50
N ALA A 89 4.55 -19.11 -5.83
CA ALA A 89 3.26 -19.69 -6.21
C ALA A 89 2.08 -19.04 -5.47
N LYS A 90 2.26 -18.76 -4.17
CA LYS A 90 1.25 -18.17 -3.29
C LYS A 90 1.83 -16.93 -2.61
N VAL A 91 1.15 -15.80 -2.70
CA VAL A 91 1.61 -14.52 -2.15
C VAL A 91 0.52 -13.89 -1.29
N LEU A 92 0.93 -13.30 -0.17
CA LEU A 92 0.09 -12.45 0.67
C LEU A 92 0.61 -11.01 0.56
N ASP A 93 -0.28 -10.08 0.22
CA ASP A 93 -0.02 -8.64 0.22
C ASP A 93 -0.91 -7.99 1.28
N PHE A 94 -0.31 -7.65 2.42
CA PHE A 94 -1.01 -7.06 3.56
C PHE A 94 -0.86 -5.54 3.53
N GLY A 95 -1.97 -4.81 3.53
CA GLY A 95 -1.98 -3.38 3.20
C GLY A 95 -1.81 -3.15 1.71
N SER A 96 -2.46 -3.98 0.89
CA SER A 96 -2.34 -3.99 -0.57
C SER A 96 -2.79 -2.70 -1.26
N ASN A 97 -3.45 -1.78 -0.54
CA ASN A 97 -4.02 -0.53 -1.07
C ASN A 97 -4.90 -0.84 -2.30
N THR A 98 -4.52 -0.30 -3.47
CA THR A 98 -5.22 -0.48 -4.75
C THR A 98 -4.61 -1.61 -5.60
N GLY A 99 -3.72 -2.43 -5.05
CA GLY A 99 -3.10 -3.58 -5.71
C GLY A 99 -1.82 -3.28 -6.50
N SER A 100 -1.06 -2.25 -6.15
CA SER A 100 0.16 -1.86 -6.90
C SER A 100 1.20 -2.98 -6.95
N ALA A 101 1.44 -3.67 -5.83
CA ALA A 101 2.43 -4.73 -5.74
C ALA A 101 1.97 -5.99 -6.48
N PHE A 102 0.66 -6.28 -6.51
CA PHE A 102 0.08 -7.35 -7.33
C PHE A 102 0.45 -7.20 -8.81
N TRP A 103 0.31 -6.00 -9.37
CA TRP A 103 0.71 -5.74 -10.76
C TRP A 103 2.21 -5.96 -10.98
N ALA A 104 3.05 -5.47 -10.08
CA ALA A 104 4.49 -5.68 -10.17
C ALA A 104 4.87 -7.18 -10.08
N LEU A 105 4.20 -7.94 -9.23
CA LEU A 105 4.38 -9.40 -9.11
C LEU A 105 4.05 -10.10 -10.43
N ARG A 106 2.94 -9.75 -11.08
CA ARG A 106 2.53 -10.34 -12.36
C ARG A 106 3.53 -10.07 -13.48
N GLU A 107 4.10 -8.87 -13.53
CA GLU A 107 5.15 -8.52 -14.49
C GLU A 107 6.45 -9.31 -14.26
N VAL A 108 6.82 -9.54 -13.00
CA VAL A 108 8.07 -10.24 -12.67
C VAL A 108 7.92 -11.77 -12.73
N TRP A 109 6.75 -12.32 -12.40
CA TRP A 109 6.47 -13.76 -12.44
C TRP A 109 5.12 -14.10 -13.09
N PRO A 110 4.98 -13.92 -14.42
CA PRO A 110 3.70 -14.07 -15.10
C PRO A 110 3.13 -15.49 -15.10
N LYS A 111 3.97 -16.52 -14.87
CA LYS A 111 3.61 -17.93 -15.00
C LYS A 111 3.55 -18.70 -13.68
N SER A 112 4.16 -18.19 -12.61
CA SER A 112 4.26 -18.95 -11.34
C SER A 112 3.14 -18.63 -10.36
N LEU A 113 2.55 -17.44 -10.43
CA LEU A 113 1.57 -16.96 -9.47
C LEU A 113 0.24 -17.73 -9.62
N GLN A 114 -0.02 -18.62 -8.68
CA GLN A 114 -1.26 -19.41 -8.61
C GLN A 114 -2.31 -18.73 -7.73
N GLN A 115 -1.88 -18.10 -6.64
CA GLN A 115 -2.77 -17.41 -5.70
C GLN A 115 -2.11 -16.15 -5.16
N VAL A 116 -2.84 -15.04 -5.18
CA VAL A 116 -2.45 -13.81 -4.49
C VAL A 116 -3.61 -13.38 -3.60
N ASN A 117 -3.34 -13.27 -2.30
CA ASN A 117 -4.30 -12.80 -1.31
C ASN A 117 -3.99 -11.32 -1.01
N LEU A 118 -4.93 -10.45 -1.33
CA LEU A 118 -4.81 -9.00 -1.16
C LEU A 118 -5.66 -8.59 0.04
N ILE A 119 -5.02 -8.08 1.09
CA ILE A 119 -5.68 -7.61 2.31
C ILE A 119 -5.54 -6.10 2.39
N GLU A 120 -6.65 -5.39 2.49
CA GLU A 120 -6.69 -3.94 2.64
C GLU A 120 -7.82 -3.59 3.60
N HIS A 121 -7.61 -2.65 4.53
CA HIS A 121 -8.64 -2.30 5.51
C HIS A 121 -9.64 -1.29 4.94
N SER A 122 -9.19 -0.33 4.11
CA SER A 122 -10.06 0.69 3.54
C SER A 122 -10.98 0.09 2.47
N GLN A 123 -12.29 0.07 2.74
CA GLN A 123 -13.29 -0.40 1.78
C GLN A 123 -13.25 0.36 0.44
N ALA A 124 -12.98 1.67 0.46
CA ALA A 124 -12.85 2.45 -0.77
C ALA A 124 -11.65 2.01 -1.61
N MET A 125 -10.51 1.72 -0.97
CA MET A 125 -9.34 1.19 -1.66
C MET A 125 -9.57 -0.24 -2.15
N GLN A 126 -10.22 -1.09 -1.35
CA GLN A 126 -10.60 -2.43 -1.78
C GLN A 126 -11.47 -2.38 -3.05
N ARG A 127 -12.53 -1.56 -3.08
CA ARG A 127 -13.38 -1.41 -4.27
C ARG A 127 -12.59 -0.98 -5.50
N ALA A 128 -11.71 0.02 -5.35
CA ALA A 128 -10.85 0.47 -6.45
C ALA A 128 -9.87 -0.63 -6.88
N GLY A 129 -9.25 -1.33 -5.93
CA GLY A 129 -8.35 -2.45 -6.20
C GLY A 129 -9.04 -3.60 -6.93
N ILE A 130 -10.25 -3.98 -6.50
CA ILE A 130 -11.09 -4.97 -7.20
C ILE A 130 -11.35 -4.51 -8.63
N GLY A 131 -11.84 -3.29 -8.84
CA GLY A 131 -12.12 -2.76 -10.17
C GLY A 131 -10.89 -2.68 -11.06
N LEU A 132 -9.74 -2.28 -10.51
CA LEU A 132 -8.48 -2.20 -11.25
C LEU A 132 -7.95 -3.59 -11.61
N THR A 133 -8.12 -4.58 -10.74
CA THR A 133 -7.62 -5.95 -10.96
C THR A 133 -8.64 -6.87 -11.64
N GLN A 134 -9.83 -6.37 -11.93
CA GLN A 134 -10.87 -7.13 -12.61
C GLN A 134 -10.39 -7.53 -14.03
N GLY A 135 -10.46 -8.83 -14.35
CA GLY A 135 -9.92 -9.38 -15.59
C GLY A 135 -8.42 -9.74 -15.56
N ALA A 136 -7.66 -9.24 -14.57
CA ALA A 136 -6.29 -9.67 -14.31
C ALA A 136 -6.20 -10.89 -13.37
N ILE A 137 -7.33 -11.22 -12.75
CA ILE A 137 -7.45 -12.22 -11.70
C ILE A 137 -8.33 -13.36 -12.22
N GLU A 138 -7.73 -14.50 -12.56
CA GLU A 138 -8.49 -15.75 -12.80
C GLU A 138 -8.86 -16.46 -11.48
N LYS A 139 -8.05 -16.30 -10.40
CA LYS A 139 -8.21 -16.99 -9.09
C LYS A 139 -7.72 -16.24 -7.83
N GLY A 140 -7.54 -14.93 -7.91
CA GLY A 140 -7.14 -14.08 -6.78
C GLY A 140 -8.35 -13.71 -5.92
N LYS A 141 -8.24 -13.93 -4.61
CA LYS A 141 -9.27 -13.56 -3.65
C LYS A 141 -8.81 -12.30 -2.93
N TRP A 142 -9.57 -11.23 -3.08
CA TRP A 142 -9.50 -10.10 -2.16
C TRP A 142 -10.08 -10.57 -0.82
N GLY A 143 -9.30 -10.44 0.26
CA GLY A 143 -9.76 -10.80 1.59
C GLY A 143 -10.74 -9.75 2.10
N LEU A 144 -12.03 -9.98 1.90
CA LEU A 144 -13.10 -9.17 2.47
C LEU A 144 -13.23 -9.48 3.96
N HIS A 145 -12.45 -8.83 4.81
CA HIS A 145 -12.80 -8.73 6.23
C HIS A 145 -13.52 -7.39 6.43
N SER A 146 -14.85 -7.44 6.42
CA SER A 146 -15.67 -6.36 6.97
C SER A 146 -15.47 -6.34 8.48
N SER A 147 -14.60 -5.46 8.97
CA SER A 147 -14.61 -5.10 10.39
C SER A 147 -15.86 -4.26 10.62
N SER A 148 -16.97 -4.89 10.99
CA SER A 148 -18.04 -4.21 11.71
C SER A 148 -17.55 -4.01 13.13
N CYS A 149 -16.99 -2.83 13.41
CA CYS A 149 -16.83 -2.29 14.76
C CYS A 149 -17.30 -0.84 14.74
#